data_AF-A0A517X0M8-F1
#
_entry.id   AF-A0A517X0M8-F1
#
_cell.length_a   1.000
_cell.length_b   1.000
_cell.length_c   1.000
_cell.angle_alpha   90.00
_cell.angle_beta   90.00
_cell.angle_gamma   90.00
#
_symmetry.space_group_name_H-M   'P 1'
#
loop_
_entity.id
_entity.type
_entity.pdbx_description
1 polymer ?
#
loop_
_entity_poly.entity_id
_entity_poly.type
_entity_poly.pdbx_seq_one_letter_code
_entity_poly.pdbx_strand_id
1 'polypeptide(L)'
;MILYPNRFISLSVIVCLISTSVPLLAEEPIKKSKASPVEARLIVNQSKYILPPKRRGKAFRKRIKAETDSDKLPAAPQVDLVLELKNISKKNVMIWPKGAISYPDLSVKGPGVMQPDNLKSISGASSGSSIQPTIAPGKSYRLSIDSLNPNGGTPWFYWSESGEYTITATYTVYTGLPAFPFPNDKKQKSKPQKYEVKTPPVKVKVVLEENEGGS
;
A
#
# COMPACT_ATOMS: atom_id res chain seq x y z
N MET A 1 4.20 -64.04 -24.03
CA MET A 1 4.95 -63.18 -24.98
C MET A 1 4.12 -63.06 -26.24
N ILE A 2 3.29 -62.00 -26.32
CA ILE A 2 2.42 -61.71 -27.48
C ILE A 2 2.51 -60.19 -27.68
N LEU A 3 3.09 -59.79 -28.81
CA LEU A 3 3.30 -58.44 -29.33
C LEU A 3 2.18 -58.12 -30.32
N TYR A 4 1.49 -56.98 -30.24
CA TYR A 4 0.68 -56.34 -31.32
C TYR A 4 0.16 -54.94 -30.86
N PRO A 5 -0.24 -54.01 -31.75
CA PRO A 5 0.67 -53.02 -32.33
C PRO A 5 0.24 -51.55 -32.09
N ASN A 6 1.21 -50.67 -32.32
CA ASN A 6 1.16 -49.22 -32.28
C ASN A 6 0.25 -48.68 -33.41
N ARG A 7 -0.80 -47.91 -33.07
CA ARG A 7 -1.61 -47.15 -34.05
C ARG A 7 -1.32 -45.65 -33.91
N PHE A 8 -0.56 -45.12 -34.85
CA PHE A 8 -0.41 -43.68 -35.06
C PHE A 8 -1.68 -43.12 -35.73
N ILE A 9 -2.41 -42.26 -35.02
CA ILE A 9 -3.49 -41.46 -35.59
C ILE A 9 -2.92 -40.07 -35.88
N SER A 10 -2.71 -39.79 -37.15
CA SER A 10 -2.33 -38.46 -37.64
C SER A 10 -3.56 -37.56 -37.65
N LEU A 11 -3.63 -36.60 -36.72
CA LEU A 11 -4.63 -35.53 -36.75
C LEU A 11 -4.11 -34.37 -37.60
N SER A 12 -4.69 -34.18 -38.77
CA SER A 12 -4.54 -32.97 -39.58
C SER A 12 -5.23 -31.80 -38.89
N VAL A 13 -4.45 -30.87 -38.33
CA VAL A 13 -4.94 -29.61 -37.77
C VAL A 13 -5.21 -28.63 -38.92
N ILE A 14 -6.49 -28.38 -39.20
CA ILE A 14 -6.94 -27.31 -40.09
C ILE A 14 -6.83 -25.99 -39.31
N VAL A 15 -5.81 -25.19 -39.63
CA VAL A 15 -5.64 -23.83 -39.10
C VAL A 15 -6.55 -22.90 -39.91
N CYS A 16 -7.72 -22.58 -39.35
CA CYS A 16 -8.64 -21.61 -39.92
C CYS A 16 -8.19 -20.19 -39.52
N LEU A 17 -7.60 -19.46 -40.46
CA LEU A 17 -7.21 -18.05 -40.33
C LEU A 17 -8.46 -17.17 -40.32
N ILE A 18 -8.98 -16.88 -39.13
CA ILE A 18 -10.05 -15.90 -38.92
C ILE A 18 -9.40 -14.52 -38.89
N SER A 19 -9.52 -13.76 -39.98
CA SER A 19 -9.07 -12.37 -40.07
C SER A 19 -10.05 -11.47 -39.30
N THR A 20 -9.79 -11.26 -38.01
CA THR A 20 -10.55 -10.30 -37.19
C THR A 20 -10.01 -8.90 -37.44
N SER A 21 -10.77 -8.08 -38.16
CA SER A 21 -10.56 -6.64 -38.24
C SER A 21 -10.73 -6.04 -36.84
N VAL A 22 -9.62 -5.68 -36.20
CA VAL A 22 -9.62 -5.03 -34.88
C VAL A 22 -9.99 -3.56 -35.09
N PRO A 23 -11.11 -3.06 -34.52
CA PRO A 23 -11.43 -1.65 -34.58
C PRO A 23 -10.35 -0.85 -33.84
N LEU A 24 -9.72 0.07 -34.57
CA LEU A 24 -8.73 1.03 -34.08
C LEU A 24 -9.40 1.95 -33.06
N LEU A 25 -9.34 1.59 -31.77
CA LEU A 25 -9.72 2.48 -30.67
C LEU A 25 -8.80 3.70 -30.70
N ALA A 26 -9.38 4.88 -30.90
CA ALA A 26 -8.69 6.15 -30.74
C ALA A 26 -8.14 6.24 -29.30
N GLU A 27 -6.81 6.23 -29.15
CA GLU A 27 -6.16 6.45 -27.87
C GLU A 27 -6.43 7.88 -27.40
N GLU A 28 -7.16 8.04 -26.29
CA GLU A 28 -7.33 9.35 -25.68
C GLU A 28 -5.95 9.93 -25.30
N PRO A 29 -5.71 11.23 -25.50
CA PRO A 29 -4.42 11.85 -25.26
C PRO A 29 -4.00 11.69 -23.79
N ILE A 30 -2.96 10.88 -23.57
CA ILE A 30 -2.40 10.63 -22.25
C ILE A 30 -1.83 11.95 -21.69
N LYS A 31 -2.58 12.57 -20.78
CA LYS A 31 -2.17 13.76 -20.05
C LYS A 31 -0.85 13.49 -19.33
N LYS A 32 0.25 14.09 -19.81
CA LYS A 32 1.60 13.92 -19.23
C LYS A 32 1.56 14.23 -17.72
N SER A 33 1.69 13.18 -16.91
CA SER A 33 1.78 13.28 -15.46
C SER A 33 3.03 14.10 -15.09
N LYS A 34 2.86 15.12 -14.25
CA LYS A 34 3.97 15.94 -13.77
C LYS A 34 4.85 15.10 -12.86
N ALA A 35 6.16 15.07 -13.11
CA ALA A 35 7.12 14.33 -12.27
C ALA A 35 7.00 14.73 -10.79
N SER A 36 6.99 13.73 -9.90
CA SER A 36 6.93 13.94 -8.45
C SER A 36 8.19 14.66 -7.95
N PRO A 37 8.07 15.65 -7.04
CA PRO A 37 9.22 16.32 -6.43
C PRO A 37 9.92 15.48 -5.35
N VAL A 38 9.36 14.32 -5.02
CA VAL A 38 9.83 13.41 -3.98
C VAL A 38 9.95 12.01 -4.52
N GLU A 39 11.04 11.33 -4.14
CA GLU A 39 11.20 9.88 -4.25
C GLU A 39 10.77 9.22 -2.93
N ALA A 40 9.96 8.17 -3.00
CA ALA A 40 9.48 7.45 -1.83
C ALA A 40 10.04 6.02 -1.80
N ARG A 41 10.53 5.60 -0.63
CA ARG A 41 11.03 4.24 -0.39
C ARG A 41 10.41 3.68 0.88
N LEU A 42 10.07 2.40 0.85
CA LEU A 42 9.62 1.68 2.03
C LEU A 42 10.78 0.80 2.50
N ILE A 43 11.24 1.00 3.73
CA ILE A 43 12.35 0.27 4.34
C ILE A 43 11.75 -0.77 5.28
N VAL A 44 12.19 -2.01 5.15
CA VAL A 44 11.73 -3.14 5.97
C VAL A 44 12.78 -3.43 7.03
N ASN A 45 12.49 -3.10 8.29
CA ASN A 45 13.38 -3.42 9.41
C ASN A 45 13.16 -4.86 9.88
N GLN A 46 11.91 -5.32 9.88
CA GLN A 46 11.54 -6.70 10.17
C GLN A 46 10.90 -7.37 8.95
N SER A 47 11.54 -8.43 8.44
CA SER A 47 11.09 -9.14 7.24
C SER A 47 10.28 -10.40 7.54
N LYS A 48 10.26 -10.88 8.79
CA LYS A 48 9.57 -12.11 9.23
C LYS A 48 8.58 -11.81 10.35
N TYR A 49 7.34 -12.28 10.23
CA TYR A 49 6.28 -12.08 11.21
C TYR A 49 5.61 -13.40 11.58
N ILE A 50 5.23 -13.54 12.84
CA ILE A 50 4.56 -14.74 13.37
C ILE A 50 3.05 -14.55 13.25
N LEU A 51 2.35 -15.54 12.68
CA LEU A 51 0.90 -15.60 12.58
C LEU A 51 0.32 -16.37 13.79
N PRO A 52 -0.36 -15.69 14.72
CA PRO A 52 -0.95 -16.37 15.88
C PRO A 52 -2.04 -17.38 15.46
N PRO A 53 -2.19 -18.53 16.14
CA PRO A 53 -3.21 -19.53 15.85
C PRO A 53 -4.64 -18.96 15.76
N LYS A 54 -4.99 -18.03 16.65
CA LYS A 54 -6.29 -17.35 16.70
C LYS A 54 -6.64 -16.53 15.45
N ARG A 55 -5.66 -16.20 14.60
CA ARG A 55 -5.84 -15.44 13.35
C ARG A 55 -5.90 -16.33 12.10
N ARG A 56 -5.84 -17.65 12.26
CA ARG A 56 -5.79 -18.60 11.15
C ARG A 56 -7.21 -19.06 10.76
N GLY A 57 -7.34 -19.52 9.52
CA GLY A 57 -8.50 -20.28 9.06
C GLY A 57 -9.76 -19.47 8.70
N LYS A 58 -10.81 -20.19 8.29
CA LYS A 58 -12.03 -19.61 7.72
C LYS A 58 -12.85 -18.80 8.73
N ALA A 59 -12.87 -19.22 9.99
CA ALA A 59 -13.64 -18.54 11.03
C ALA A 59 -13.16 -17.10 11.25
N PHE A 60 -11.83 -16.90 11.36
CA PHE A 60 -11.24 -15.57 11.46
C PHE A 60 -11.58 -14.71 10.24
N ARG A 61 -11.40 -15.23 9.02
CA ARG A 61 -11.70 -14.51 7.79
C ARG A 61 -13.16 -14.07 7.70
N LYS A 62 -14.08 -14.96 8.06
CA LYS A 62 -15.52 -14.67 8.08
C LYS A 62 -15.83 -13.56 9.09
N ARG A 63 -15.24 -13.61 10.29
CA ARG A 63 -15.39 -12.56 11.31
C ARG A 63 -14.90 -11.20 10.79
N ILE A 64 -13.70 -11.11 10.25
CA ILE A 64 -13.13 -9.83 9.76
C ILE A 64 -13.99 -9.21 8.66
N LYS A 65 -14.53 -10.01 7.74
CA LYS A 65 -15.40 -9.51 6.66
C LYS A 65 -16.76 -9.02 7.16
N ALA A 66 -17.35 -9.74 8.11
CA ALA A 66 -18.69 -9.45 8.62
C ALA A 66 -18.71 -8.30 9.62
N GLU A 67 -17.58 -7.99 10.25
CA GLU A 67 -17.51 -6.94 11.26
C GLU A 67 -17.64 -5.54 10.62
N THR A 68 -18.51 -4.73 11.20
CA THR A 68 -18.80 -3.35 10.77
C THR A 68 -18.33 -2.33 11.81
N ASP A 69 -18.08 -2.80 13.03
CA ASP A 69 -17.66 -2.00 14.17
C ASP A 69 -16.14 -2.12 14.37
N SER A 70 -15.42 -1.00 14.24
CA SER A 70 -13.96 -0.95 14.40
C SER A 70 -13.52 -1.38 15.79
N ASP A 71 -14.35 -1.21 16.81
CA ASP A 71 -13.98 -1.50 18.20
C ASP A 71 -14.02 -3.01 18.50
N LYS A 72 -14.71 -3.79 17.66
CA LYS A 72 -14.82 -5.26 17.77
C LYS A 72 -13.80 -6.00 16.91
N LEU A 73 -13.12 -5.27 16.03
CA LEU A 73 -12.02 -5.81 15.25
C LEU A 73 -10.82 -6.10 16.15
N PRO A 74 -10.07 -7.19 15.91
CA PRO A 74 -8.83 -7.43 16.62
C PRO A 74 -7.79 -6.37 16.24
N ALA A 75 -6.81 -6.12 17.11
CA ALA A 75 -5.72 -5.21 16.79
C ALA A 75 -5.04 -5.56 15.44
N ALA A 76 -4.70 -4.56 14.63
CA ALA A 76 -3.97 -4.79 13.38
C ALA A 76 -2.63 -5.49 13.64
N PRO A 77 -2.12 -6.31 12.70
CA PRO A 77 -0.78 -6.85 12.79
C PRO A 77 0.25 -5.73 12.95
N GLN A 78 1.14 -5.91 13.93
CA GLN A 78 2.29 -5.03 14.11
C GLN A 78 3.31 -5.32 13.01
N VAL A 79 3.94 -4.27 12.51
CA VAL A 79 5.02 -4.32 11.51
C VAL A 79 6.12 -3.36 11.94
N ASP A 80 7.33 -3.54 11.41
CA ASP A 80 8.42 -2.56 11.61
C ASP A 80 8.91 -2.12 10.23
N LEU A 81 8.27 -1.06 9.74
CA LEU A 81 8.54 -0.45 8.44
C LEU A 81 8.83 1.04 8.62
N VAL A 82 9.65 1.61 7.73
CA VAL A 82 9.91 3.06 7.68
C VAL A 82 9.65 3.56 6.26
N LEU A 83 8.73 4.52 6.13
CA LEU A 83 8.57 5.28 4.90
C LEU A 83 9.60 6.40 4.86
N GLU A 84 10.51 6.35 3.89
CA GLU A 84 11.47 7.41 3.61
C GLU A 84 11.01 8.23 2.39
N LEU A 85 10.88 9.54 2.59
CA LEU A 85 10.53 10.52 1.57
C LEU A 85 11.75 11.42 1.32
N LYS A 86 12.39 11.29 0.16
CA LYS A 86 13.55 12.11 -0.23
C LYS A 86 13.13 13.21 -1.20
N ASN A 87 13.36 14.46 -0.85
CA ASN A 87 13.10 15.58 -1.74
C ASN A 87 14.19 15.68 -2.81
N ILE A 88 13.83 15.35 -4.06
CA ILE A 88 14.71 15.40 -5.22
C ILE A 88 14.59 16.73 -6.00
N SER A 89 13.72 17.63 -5.55
CA SER A 89 13.50 18.94 -6.15
C SER A 89 14.41 20.02 -5.55
N LYS A 90 14.45 21.19 -6.20
CA LYS A 90 15.16 22.38 -5.71
C LYS A 90 14.32 23.24 -4.76
N LYS A 91 13.10 22.82 -4.43
CA LYS A 91 12.14 23.58 -3.61
C LYS A 91 11.79 22.80 -2.36
N ASN A 92 11.36 23.48 -1.30
CA ASN A 92 10.81 22.83 -0.12
C ASN A 92 9.54 22.03 -0.49
N VAL A 93 9.43 20.83 0.05
CA VAL A 93 8.23 19.98 -0.07
C VAL A 93 7.61 19.84 1.31
N MET A 94 6.29 19.98 1.40
CA MET A 94 5.56 19.85 2.65
C MET A 94 4.71 18.58 2.68
N ILE A 95 4.63 17.94 3.82
CA ILE A 95 3.89 16.69 4.00
C ILE A 95 2.38 16.93 4.14
N TRP A 96 1.96 17.91 4.94
CA TRP A 96 0.53 18.23 5.07
C TRP A 96 0.27 19.70 5.43
N PRO A 97 -0.59 20.42 4.70
CA PRO A 97 -0.86 21.84 4.92
C PRO A 97 -1.72 22.18 6.15
N LYS A 98 -2.40 21.19 6.75
CA LYS A 98 -3.35 21.40 7.86
C LYS A 98 -2.81 20.97 9.23
N GLY A 99 -1.50 20.76 9.38
CA GLY A 99 -0.87 20.56 10.69
C GLY A 99 -0.94 19.16 11.28
N ALA A 100 -1.78 18.24 10.79
CA ALA A 100 -1.75 16.84 11.19
C ALA A 100 -0.89 16.01 10.22
N ILE A 101 0.03 15.20 10.74
CA ILE A 101 0.76 14.21 9.92
C ILE A 101 -0.25 13.15 9.46
N SER A 102 -0.48 13.06 8.15
CA SER A 102 -1.22 11.92 7.58
C SER A 102 -0.32 10.69 7.58
N TYR A 103 -0.85 9.53 7.93
CA TYR A 103 -0.16 8.26 7.71
C TYR A 103 -0.29 7.83 6.23
N PRO A 104 0.64 7.02 5.70
CA PRO A 104 0.52 6.48 4.35
C PRO A 104 -0.70 5.58 4.20
N ASP A 105 -1.27 5.61 3.01
CA ASP A 105 -2.19 4.57 2.58
C ASP A 105 -1.37 3.33 2.22
N LEU A 106 -1.67 2.20 2.86
CA LEU A 106 -0.97 0.95 2.63
C LEU A 106 -1.76 0.09 1.66
N SER A 107 -1.07 -0.63 0.79
CA SER A 107 -1.66 -1.68 -0.03
C SER A 107 -0.91 -2.97 0.25
N VAL A 108 -1.64 -3.99 0.72
CA VAL A 108 -1.07 -5.29 1.07
C VAL A 108 -1.63 -6.35 0.13
N LYS A 109 -0.76 -7.18 -0.43
CA LYS A 109 -1.10 -8.32 -1.28
C LYS A 109 -0.46 -9.60 -0.75
N GLY A 110 -1.15 -10.73 -0.86
CA GLY A 110 -0.66 -12.03 -0.38
C GLY A 110 -1.79 -13.03 -0.17
N PRO A 111 -1.47 -14.30 0.13
CA PRO A 111 -2.42 -15.42 0.10
C PRO A 111 -3.57 -15.29 1.10
N GLY A 112 -3.30 -14.72 2.28
CA GLY A 112 -4.29 -14.57 3.34
C GLY A 112 -4.61 -13.13 3.73
N VAL A 113 -4.45 -12.15 2.82
CA VAL A 113 -4.81 -10.75 3.11
C VAL A 113 -6.32 -10.65 3.33
N MET A 114 -6.70 -10.02 4.44
CA MET A 114 -8.09 -9.72 4.76
C MET A 114 -8.24 -8.24 5.05
N GLN A 115 -9.32 -7.66 4.53
CA GLN A 115 -9.80 -6.32 4.82
C GLN A 115 -11.28 -6.42 5.18
N PRO A 116 -11.78 -5.67 6.15
CA PRO A 116 -13.22 -5.56 6.40
C PRO A 116 -13.92 -4.87 5.22
N ASP A 117 -15.01 -5.45 4.74
CA ASP A 117 -15.73 -4.93 3.57
C ASP A 117 -16.60 -3.71 3.91
N ASN A 118 -17.03 -3.60 5.18
CA ASN A 118 -18.10 -2.70 5.61
C ASN A 118 -17.67 -1.73 6.72
N LEU A 119 -16.37 -1.50 6.88
CA LEU A 119 -15.91 -0.46 7.80
C LEU A 119 -16.33 0.90 7.25
N LYS A 120 -17.24 1.57 7.95
CA LYS A 120 -17.44 3.00 7.74
C LYS A 120 -16.12 3.66 8.11
N SER A 121 -15.49 4.33 7.15
CA SER A 121 -14.27 5.10 7.41
C SER A 121 -14.60 6.17 8.44
N ILE A 122 -14.22 5.95 9.70
CA ILE A 122 -14.22 7.01 10.70
C ILE A 122 -12.93 7.76 10.43
N SER A 123 -13.00 8.76 9.56
CA SER A 123 -11.95 9.78 9.44
C SER A 123 -12.01 10.64 10.70
N GLY A 124 -11.48 10.11 11.80
CA GLY A 124 -11.23 10.90 13.01
C GLY A 124 -10.34 12.07 12.61
N ALA A 125 -10.90 13.27 12.60
CA ALA A 125 -10.13 14.48 12.34
C ALA A 125 -9.17 14.66 13.52
N SER A 126 -7.93 14.19 13.37
CA SER A 126 -6.86 14.52 14.31
C SER A 126 -6.61 16.02 14.20
N SER A 127 -7.18 16.79 15.13
CA SER A 127 -7.07 18.25 15.22
C SER A 127 -5.80 18.69 15.97
N GLY A 128 -4.73 17.91 15.85
CA GLY A 128 -3.43 18.25 16.44
C GLY A 128 -2.76 19.39 15.67
N SER A 129 -2.47 20.49 16.37
CA SER A 129 -1.61 21.58 15.90
C SER A 129 -0.14 21.15 15.95
N SER A 130 0.25 20.13 15.17
CA SER A 130 1.67 19.76 15.06
C SER A 130 2.38 20.65 14.06
N ILE A 131 3.66 20.96 14.33
CA ILE A 131 4.50 21.72 13.41
C ILE A 131 4.58 20.94 12.10
N GLN A 132 4.26 21.60 10.99
CA GLN A 132 4.19 20.96 9.68
C GLN A 132 5.60 20.55 9.22
N PRO A 133 5.90 19.26 9.06
CA PRO A 133 7.22 18.85 8.62
C PRO A 133 7.43 19.26 7.16
N THR A 134 8.53 19.96 6.92
CA THR A 134 8.99 20.38 5.60
C THR A 134 10.28 19.64 5.26
N ILE A 135 10.36 19.11 4.05
CA ILE A 135 11.54 18.43 3.52
C ILE A 135 12.31 19.44 2.66
N ALA A 136 13.45 19.89 3.13
CA ALA A 136 14.34 20.76 2.36
C ALA A 136 14.93 20.02 1.14
N PRO A 137 15.41 20.74 0.10
CA PRO A 137 16.07 20.13 -1.06
C PRO A 137 17.18 19.14 -0.67
N GLY A 138 17.15 17.94 -1.24
CA GLY A 138 18.12 16.88 -1.00
C GLY A 138 18.02 16.19 0.37
N LYS A 139 17.11 16.63 1.25
CA LYS A 139 16.89 16.01 2.56
C LYS A 139 15.83 14.90 2.49
N SER A 140 15.84 14.04 3.51
CA SER A 140 14.88 12.97 3.68
C SER A 140 14.05 13.18 4.94
N TYR A 141 12.80 12.74 4.89
CA TYR A 141 11.92 12.61 6.05
C TYR A 141 11.57 11.14 6.23
N ARG A 142 11.51 10.68 7.49
CA ARG A 142 11.23 9.29 7.83
C ARG A 142 10.00 9.21 8.72
N LEU A 143 9.11 8.28 8.39
CA LEU A 143 7.90 8.00 9.14
C LEU A 143 7.86 6.51 9.49
N SER A 144 7.89 6.20 10.78
CA SER A 144 7.71 4.82 11.25
C SER A 144 6.27 4.37 11.03
N ILE A 145 6.12 3.10 10.68
CA ILE A 145 4.85 2.43 10.45
C ILE A 145 4.90 1.16 11.29
N ASP A 146 4.26 1.22 12.45
CA ASP A 146 4.35 0.15 13.46
C ASP A 146 3.20 -0.87 13.34
N SER A 147 2.21 -0.60 12.48
CA SER A 147 1.09 -1.50 12.23
C SER A 147 0.55 -1.37 10.81
N LEU A 148 -0.16 -2.41 10.35
CA LEU A 148 -0.92 -2.38 9.10
C LEU A 148 -2.25 -1.58 9.19
N ASN A 149 -2.40 -0.77 10.24
CA ASN A 149 -3.41 0.26 10.40
C ASN A 149 -2.77 1.48 11.10
N PRO A 150 -1.87 2.21 10.41
CA PRO A 150 -1.02 3.21 11.05
C PRO A 150 -1.78 4.43 11.60
N ASN A 151 -2.95 4.73 11.04
CA ASN A 151 -3.81 5.85 11.41
C ASN A 151 -4.93 5.49 12.38
N GLY A 152 -5.03 4.24 12.83
CA GLY A 152 -6.20 3.76 13.58
C GLY A 152 -7.50 3.84 12.76
N GLY A 153 -7.41 4.11 11.45
CA GLY A 153 -8.51 4.34 10.53
C GLY A 153 -8.52 3.32 9.40
N THR A 154 -9.19 3.61 8.29
CA THR A 154 -9.20 2.73 7.12
C THR A 154 -8.05 3.06 6.16
N PRO A 155 -7.46 2.08 5.46
CA PRO A 155 -7.80 0.64 5.47
C PRO A 155 -7.12 -0.17 6.59
N TRP A 156 -7.80 -1.22 7.06
CA TRP A 156 -7.24 -2.21 8.00
C TRP A 156 -6.85 -3.47 7.23
N PHE A 157 -5.60 -3.92 7.35
CA PHE A 157 -5.17 -5.20 6.78
C PHE A 157 -4.84 -6.23 7.86
N TYR A 158 -5.20 -7.47 7.59
CA TYR A 158 -4.85 -8.62 8.42
C TYR A 158 -4.23 -9.74 7.58
N TRP A 159 -3.39 -10.55 8.23
CA TRP A 159 -2.92 -11.82 7.70
C TRP A 159 -3.72 -12.96 8.31
N SER A 160 -4.15 -13.90 7.48
CA SER A 160 -4.89 -15.11 7.89
C SER A 160 -4.25 -16.42 7.43
N GLU A 161 -3.13 -16.33 6.68
CA GLU A 161 -2.33 -17.45 6.18
C GLU A 161 -0.84 -17.10 6.29
N SER A 162 0.01 -18.11 6.38
CA SER A 162 1.46 -17.92 6.21
C SER A 162 1.80 -17.78 4.73
N GLY A 163 2.86 -17.05 4.41
CA GLY A 163 3.32 -16.88 3.04
C GLY A 163 4.13 -15.61 2.85
N GLU A 164 4.45 -15.33 1.59
CA GLU A 164 5.04 -14.06 1.19
C GLU A 164 3.94 -13.03 0.94
N TYR A 165 4.15 -11.83 1.46
CA TYR A 165 3.26 -10.69 1.32
C TYR A 165 4.03 -9.52 0.72
N THR A 166 3.35 -8.76 -0.13
CA THR A 166 3.87 -7.55 -0.75
C THR A 166 3.16 -6.35 -0.17
N ILE A 167 3.93 -5.37 0.32
CA ILE A 167 3.43 -4.12 0.88
C ILE A 167 3.88 -2.97 -0.02
N THR A 168 2.96 -2.05 -0.31
CA THR A 168 3.24 -0.78 -0.97
C THR A 168 2.67 0.36 -0.14
N ALA A 169 3.34 1.50 -0.09
CA ALA A 169 2.84 2.70 0.55
C ALA A 169 2.58 3.80 -0.48
N THR A 170 1.47 4.50 -0.32
CA THR A 170 1.10 5.69 -1.08
C THR A 170 1.03 6.87 -0.12
N TYR A 171 1.67 7.99 -0.48
CA TYR A 171 1.74 9.17 0.36
C TYR A 171 1.47 10.44 -0.44
N THR A 172 0.74 11.37 0.16
CA THR A 172 0.50 12.69 -0.45
C THR A 172 1.52 13.70 0.05
N VAL A 173 2.12 14.46 -0.85
CA VAL A 173 2.96 15.62 -0.53
C VAL A 173 2.50 16.86 -1.30
N TYR A 174 2.92 18.04 -0.83
CA TYR A 174 2.52 19.33 -1.38
C TYR A 174 3.73 20.22 -1.66
N THR A 175 3.65 21.00 -2.74
CA THR A 175 4.61 22.08 -3.03
C THR A 175 3.91 23.41 -3.29
N GLY A 176 4.70 24.49 -3.31
CA GLY A 176 4.19 25.83 -3.58
C GLY A 176 3.46 26.49 -2.40
N LEU A 177 3.62 25.94 -1.20
CA LEU A 177 3.15 26.51 0.07
C LEU A 177 4.25 27.38 0.70
N PRO A 178 3.89 28.42 1.48
CA PRO A 178 4.88 29.21 2.21
C PRO A 178 5.59 28.32 3.24
N ALA A 179 6.83 28.69 3.61
CA ALA A 179 7.48 28.05 4.75
C ALA A 179 6.66 28.33 6.03
N PHE A 180 6.61 27.34 6.92
CA PHE A 180 6.04 27.52 8.25
C PHE A 180 7.11 28.12 9.20
N PRO A 181 6.75 29.04 10.13
CA PRO A 181 5.42 29.63 10.35
C PRO A 181 4.97 30.48 9.15
N PHE A 182 3.69 30.40 8.81
CA PHE A 182 3.15 31.16 7.68
C PHE A 182 3.33 32.66 7.95
N PRO A 183 3.99 33.42 7.06
CA PRO A 183 4.14 34.85 7.25
C PRO A 183 2.75 35.53 7.18
N ASN A 184 2.42 36.35 8.18
CA ASN A 184 1.11 37.00 8.35
C ASN A 184 0.68 37.86 7.15
N ASP A 185 1.63 38.34 6.33
CA ASP A 185 1.38 39.47 5.44
C ASP A 185 1.48 39.16 3.93
N LYS A 186 1.72 37.90 3.53
CA LYS A 186 1.90 37.56 2.11
C LYS A 186 0.80 36.63 1.60
N LYS A 187 -0.15 37.22 0.85
CA LYS A 187 -1.08 36.46 0.00
C LYS A 187 -0.28 35.50 -0.88
N GLN A 188 -0.49 34.20 -0.67
CA GLN A 188 0.18 33.15 -1.42
C GLN A 188 -0.18 33.28 -2.91
N LYS A 189 0.80 33.60 -3.76
CA LYS A 189 0.57 33.86 -5.20
C LYS A 189 0.26 32.59 -6.00
N SER A 190 0.64 31.42 -5.52
CA SER A 190 0.47 30.14 -6.22
C SER A 190 -0.37 29.16 -5.43
N LYS A 191 -1.36 28.54 -6.10
CA LYS A 191 -2.14 27.44 -5.52
C LYS A 191 -1.20 26.28 -5.13
N PRO A 192 -1.39 25.65 -3.96
CA PRO A 192 -0.68 24.44 -3.59
C PRO A 192 -0.80 23.36 -4.66
N GLN A 193 0.30 22.69 -4.97
CA GLN A 193 0.31 21.55 -5.88
C GLN A 193 0.40 20.27 -5.07
N LYS A 194 -0.60 19.38 -5.23
CA LYS A 194 -0.66 18.06 -4.61
C LYS A 194 0.06 17.04 -5.50
N TYR A 195 0.87 16.18 -4.90
CA TYR A 195 1.51 15.04 -5.55
C TYR A 195 1.22 13.78 -4.74
N GLU A 196 0.88 12.70 -5.42
CA GLU A 196 0.78 11.37 -4.83
C GLU A 196 2.04 10.61 -5.21
N VAL A 197 2.73 10.06 -4.20
CA VAL A 197 4.00 9.36 -4.34
C VAL A 197 3.79 7.94 -3.86
N LYS A 198 4.13 6.98 -4.70
CA LYS A 198 3.97 5.55 -4.43
C LYS A 198 5.33 4.88 -4.32
N THR A 199 5.55 4.09 -3.29
CA THR A 199 6.80 3.33 -3.12
C THR A 199 6.83 2.14 -4.08
N PRO A 200 8.03 1.62 -4.40
CA PRO A 200 8.14 0.26 -4.90
C PRO A 200 7.54 -0.76 -3.90
N PRO A 201 7.05 -1.91 -4.37
CA PRO A 201 6.60 -2.99 -3.51
C PRO A 201 7.75 -3.60 -2.71
N VAL A 202 7.55 -3.85 -1.42
CA VAL A 202 8.49 -4.61 -0.57
C VAL A 202 7.87 -5.92 -0.12
N LYS A 203 8.70 -6.93 0.09
CA LYS A 203 8.27 -8.27 0.49
C LYS A 203 8.52 -8.52 1.97
N VAL A 204 7.55 -9.14 2.64
CA VAL A 204 7.67 -9.66 4.00
C VAL A 204 7.14 -11.09 4.06
N LYS A 205 7.64 -11.89 5.00
CA LYS A 205 7.24 -13.28 5.18
C LYS A 205 6.45 -13.44 6.47
N VAL A 206 5.25 -14.00 6.36
CA VAL A 206 4.44 -14.40 7.49
C VAL A 206 4.60 -15.90 7.68
N VAL A 207 5.01 -16.33 8.87
CA VAL A 207 5.20 -17.73 9.23
C VAL A 207 4.21 -18.16 10.31
N LEU A 208 3.96 -19.46 10.40
CA LEU A 208 3.22 -20.00 11.54
C LEU A 208 4.12 -19.92 12.78
N GLU A 209 3.52 -19.69 13.93
CA GLU A 209 4.12 -19.99 15.23
C GLU A 209 4.43 -21.49 15.26
N GLU A 210 5.71 -21.83 15.41
CA GLU A 210 6.16 -23.19 15.62
C GLU A 210 5.74 -23.58 17.05
N ASN A 211 4.97 -24.66 17.19
CA ASN A 211 4.67 -25.19 18.51
C ASN A 211 5.96 -25.79 19.07
N GLU A 212 6.69 -25.07 19.90
CA GLU A 212 7.91 -25.55 20.58
C GLU A 212 7.64 -26.67 21.62
N GLY A 213 6.51 -27.37 21.53
CA GLY A 213 6.02 -28.33 22.54
C GLY A 213 5.79 -29.74 22.01
N GLY A 214 6.72 -30.25 21.19
CA GLY A 214 6.75 -31.65 20.77
C GLY A 214 7.88 -32.42 21.43
N SER A 215 7.82 -32.61 22.74
CA SER A 215 8.63 -33.59 23.50
C SER A 215 7.75 -34.23 24.57
#